data_AF-A0A959GGV7-F1
#
_entry.id   AF-A0A959GGV7-F1
#
_cell.length_a   1.000
_cell.length_b   1.000
_cell.length_c   1.000
_cell.angle_alpha   90.00
_cell.angle_beta   90.00
_cell.angle_gamma   90.00
#
_symmetry.space_group_name_H-M   'P 1'
#
loop_
_entity.id
_entity.type
_entity.pdbx_description
1 polymer ?
#
loop_
_entity_poly.entity_id
_entity_poly.type
_entity_poly.pdbx_seq_one_letter_code
_entity_poly.pdbx_strand_id
1 'polypeptide(L)'
;MPNFHTIVPLPEYPFRLAYQDQLLSLGSCFAEHIGRRLEERHFYSLLNPYGILYNPASIAQGLERLLQEAPFRPEELFEHQGLWHSFWHHGAFSYPDMEQALAGMNQAYRRAQGFLLSANRLILTLGTAFVFVNRQTGAVVANCHKLPGSQFDRRRLSVREIIAALEPVLQEFKLRLPALEAILTVSPVRHIRDGLVENQRSKAALLL
;
A
#
# COMPACT_ATOMS: atom_id res chain seq x y z
N MET A 1 -40.71 -12.02 12.56
CA MET A 1 -40.72 -11.65 11.13
C MET A 1 -39.53 -12.34 10.46
N PRO A 2 -39.70 -13.02 9.31
CA PRO A 2 -38.55 -13.56 8.58
C PRO A 2 -37.68 -12.40 8.05
N ASN A 3 -36.37 -12.50 8.24
CA ASN A 3 -35.42 -11.53 7.67
C ASN A 3 -35.32 -11.77 6.16
N PHE A 4 -35.67 -10.76 5.37
CA PHE A 4 -35.55 -10.76 3.91
C PHE A 4 -34.14 -10.39 3.42
N HIS A 5 -33.13 -10.54 4.27
CA HIS A 5 -31.72 -10.35 3.94
C HIS A 5 -30.88 -11.50 4.48
N THR A 6 -29.78 -11.79 3.80
CA THR A 6 -28.75 -12.70 4.32
C THR A 6 -28.07 -12.03 5.51
N ILE A 7 -28.28 -12.55 6.71
CA ILE A 7 -27.52 -12.12 7.89
C ILE A 7 -26.11 -12.68 7.73
N VAL A 8 -25.13 -11.81 7.56
CA VAL A 8 -23.72 -12.19 7.60
C VAL A 8 -23.24 -11.96 9.04
N PRO A 9 -23.02 -13.01 9.85
CA PRO A 9 -22.50 -12.83 11.20
C PRO A 9 -21.10 -12.24 11.10
N LEU A 10 -20.90 -11.09 11.74
CA LEU A 10 -19.57 -10.49 11.84
C LEU A 10 -18.81 -11.18 12.97
N PRO A 11 -17.56 -11.61 12.74
CA PRO A 11 -16.73 -12.10 13.84
C PRO A 11 -16.43 -10.97 14.80
N GLU A 12 -16.24 -11.29 16.07
CA GLU A 12 -15.67 -10.34 17.01
C GLU A 12 -14.17 -10.19 16.73
N TYR A 13 -13.73 -8.94 16.58
CA TYR A 13 -12.32 -8.61 16.42
C TYR A 13 -11.73 -8.15 17.75
N PRO A 14 -10.45 -8.44 18.04
CA PRO A 14 -9.80 -8.05 19.28
C PRO A 14 -9.50 -6.53 19.36
N PHE A 15 -9.97 -5.76 18.38
CA PHE A 15 -9.77 -4.31 18.29
C PHE A 15 -11.06 -3.62 17.84
N ARG A 16 -11.15 -2.32 18.11
CA ARG A 16 -12.17 -1.42 17.58
C ARG A 16 -11.51 -0.14 17.10
N LEU A 17 -12.10 0.47 16.07
CA LEU A 17 -11.72 1.81 15.63
C LEU A 17 -12.62 2.82 16.35
N ALA A 18 -12.02 3.83 16.96
CA ALA A 18 -12.70 4.94 17.63
C ALA A 18 -12.35 6.27 16.95
N TYR A 19 -13.17 7.31 17.16
CA TYR A 19 -12.94 8.63 16.54
C TYR A 19 -11.64 9.32 16.98
N GLN A 20 -11.09 8.92 18.13
CA GLN A 20 -9.80 9.38 18.63
C GLN A 20 -8.61 8.68 17.97
N ASP A 21 -8.85 7.60 17.23
CA ASP A 21 -7.79 6.88 16.52
C ASP A 21 -7.31 7.71 15.33
N GLN A 22 -5.99 7.68 15.13
CA GLN A 22 -5.30 8.28 14.00
C GLN A 22 -4.83 7.18 13.06
N LEU A 23 -5.51 7.07 11.92
CA LEU A 23 -5.44 5.94 11.03
C LEU A 23 -4.50 6.24 9.85
N LEU A 24 -3.34 5.57 9.80
CA LEU A 24 -2.53 5.54 8.58
C LEU A 24 -2.93 4.32 7.76
N SER A 25 -3.40 4.52 6.52
CA SER A 25 -3.82 3.44 5.64
C SER A 25 -2.96 3.37 4.39
N LEU A 26 -2.45 2.18 4.06
CA LEU A 26 -1.74 1.89 2.82
C LEU A 26 -2.35 0.67 2.13
N GLY A 27 -2.43 0.69 0.81
CA GLY A 27 -2.72 -0.51 0.05
C GLY A 27 -3.49 -0.27 -1.24
N SER A 28 -4.24 -1.30 -1.62
CA SER A 28 -4.99 -1.36 -2.88
C SER A 28 -6.05 -0.26 -3.02
N CYS A 29 -6.71 -0.18 -4.18
CA CYS A 29 -7.88 0.69 -4.38
C CYS A 29 -9.00 0.46 -3.36
N PHE A 30 -9.11 -0.74 -2.79
CA PHE A 30 -10.06 -1.02 -1.71
C PHE A 30 -9.71 -0.27 -0.41
N ALA A 31 -8.41 -0.06 -0.16
CA ALA A 31 -7.94 0.76 0.96
C ALA A 31 -8.47 2.20 0.84
N GLU A 32 -8.43 2.78 -0.37
CA GLU A 32 -8.97 4.12 -0.62
C GLU A 32 -10.49 4.15 -0.45
N HIS A 33 -11.20 3.13 -0.92
CA HIS A 33 -12.65 3.05 -0.78
C HIS A 33 -13.09 3.01 0.68
N ILE A 34 -12.45 2.16 1.49
CA ILE A 34 -12.73 2.08 2.93
C ILE A 34 -12.23 3.33 3.66
N GLY A 35 -11.05 3.82 3.30
CA GLY A 35 -10.48 5.05 3.86
C GLY A 35 -11.40 6.25 3.67
N ARG A 36 -11.89 6.50 2.44
CA ARG A 36 -12.83 7.58 2.17
C ARG A 36 -14.12 7.46 2.99
N ARG A 37 -14.63 6.24 3.18
CA ARG A 37 -15.80 6.00 4.04
C ARG A 37 -15.53 6.32 5.51
N LEU A 38 -14.30 6.14 5.99
CA LEU A 38 -13.89 6.52 7.33
C LEU A 38 -13.77 8.06 7.43
N GLU A 39 -13.17 8.72 6.44
CA GLU A 39 -13.09 10.19 6.36
C GLU A 39 -14.47 10.85 6.30
N GLU A 40 -15.39 10.33 5.49
CA GLU A 40 -16.80 10.75 5.42
C GLU A 40 -17.53 10.63 6.76
N ARG A 41 -17.02 9.78 7.65
CA ARG A 41 -17.54 9.58 9.01
C ARG A 41 -16.72 10.33 10.06
N HIS A 42 -15.81 11.21 9.65
CA HIS A 42 -14.95 12.03 10.52
C HIS A 42 -13.92 11.23 11.34
N PHE A 43 -13.55 10.02 10.92
CA PHE A 43 -12.31 9.42 11.42
C PHE A 43 -11.10 10.20 10.93
N TYR A 44 -10.09 10.34 11.78
CA TYR A 44 -8.86 11.01 11.40
C TYR A 44 -7.95 10.03 10.69
N SER A 45 -7.84 10.14 9.36
CA SER A 45 -7.02 9.23 8.57
C SER A 45 -6.12 9.92 7.57
N LEU A 46 -4.97 9.31 7.30
CA LEU A 46 -4.13 9.58 6.15
C LEU A 46 -4.11 8.35 5.25
N LEU A 47 -4.49 8.52 3.99
CA LEU A 47 -4.66 7.44 3.03
C LEU A 47 -3.57 7.47 1.96
N ASN A 48 -2.96 6.31 1.71
CA ASN A 48 -2.11 6.03 0.55
C ASN A 48 -1.13 7.18 0.21
N PRO A 49 -0.12 7.45 1.06
CA PRO A 49 0.80 8.56 0.85
C PRO A 49 1.69 8.39 -0.40
N TYR A 50 1.77 7.18 -0.95
CA TYR A 50 2.44 6.86 -2.22
C TYR A 50 1.43 6.58 -3.36
N GLY A 51 0.14 6.78 -3.08
CA GLY A 51 -0.97 6.29 -3.88
C GLY A 51 -1.19 4.79 -3.71
N ILE A 52 -1.93 4.18 -4.63
CA ILE A 52 -2.32 2.78 -4.56
C ILE A 52 -1.10 1.86 -4.65
N LEU A 53 -0.89 1.04 -3.62
CA LEU A 53 0.12 -0.01 -3.56
C LEU A 53 -0.54 -1.38 -3.43
N TYR A 54 -0.32 -2.29 -4.37
CA TYR A 54 -1.05 -3.56 -4.36
C TYR A 54 -0.33 -4.69 -3.64
N ASN A 55 0.99 -4.74 -3.68
CA ASN A 55 1.75 -5.91 -3.24
C ASN A 55 2.48 -5.66 -1.90
N PRO A 56 2.72 -6.71 -1.10
CA PRO A 56 3.39 -6.59 0.19
C PRO A 56 4.77 -5.93 0.12
N ALA A 57 5.58 -6.25 -0.88
CA ALA A 57 6.94 -5.73 -1.00
C ALA A 57 6.96 -4.20 -1.22
N SER A 58 6.11 -3.67 -2.10
CA SER A 58 6.01 -2.22 -2.31
C SER A 58 5.46 -1.48 -1.09
N ILE A 59 4.52 -2.10 -0.35
CA ILE A 59 4.03 -1.54 0.92
C ILE A 59 5.14 -1.51 1.96
N ALA A 60 5.86 -2.62 2.14
CA ALA A 60 6.98 -2.73 3.07
C ALA A 60 8.05 -1.67 2.79
N GLN A 61 8.47 -1.51 1.55
CA GLN A 61 9.48 -0.52 1.20
C GLN A 61 9.01 0.93 1.43
N GLY A 62 7.72 1.23 1.20
CA GLY A 62 7.14 2.52 1.55
C GLY A 62 7.19 2.77 3.06
N LEU A 63 6.85 1.76 3.86
CA LEU A 63 6.92 1.81 5.32
C LEU A 63 8.36 1.98 5.83
N GLU A 64 9.32 1.23 5.29
CA GLU A 64 10.75 1.34 5.62
C GLU A 64 11.26 2.76 5.34
N ARG A 65 10.86 3.34 4.21
CA ARG A 65 11.24 4.70 3.83
C ARG A 65 10.72 5.75 4.82
N LEU A 66 9.52 5.57 5.38
CA LEU A 66 9.01 6.44 6.45
C LEU A 66 9.87 6.33 7.72
N LEU A 67 10.31 5.12 8.09
CA LEU A 67 11.14 4.88 9.29
C LEU A 67 12.58 5.38 9.14
N GLN A 68 13.13 5.34 7.92
CA GLN A 68 14.48 5.78 7.61
C GLN A 68 14.59 7.29 7.39
N GLU A 69 13.47 8.01 7.40
CA GLU A 69 13.42 9.44 7.14
C GLU A 69 14.05 9.85 5.81
N ALA A 70 13.90 9.01 4.77
CA ALA A 70 14.53 9.16 3.47
C ALA A 70 13.58 9.77 2.42
N PRO A 71 13.56 11.11 2.19
CA PRO A 71 12.79 11.73 1.11
C PRO A 71 13.28 11.28 -0.27
N PHE A 72 12.43 11.43 -1.27
CA PHE A 72 12.73 11.10 -2.66
C PHE A 72 13.67 12.13 -3.28
N ARG A 73 14.51 11.66 -4.20
CA ARG A 73 15.48 12.49 -4.93
C ARG A 73 15.17 12.54 -6.43
N PRO A 74 15.64 13.58 -7.16
CA PRO A 74 15.40 13.70 -8.60
C PRO A 74 15.85 12.46 -9.40
N GLU A 75 16.91 11.78 -8.97
CA GLU A 75 17.49 10.62 -9.68
C GLU A 75 16.59 9.37 -9.59
N GLU A 76 15.58 9.40 -8.72
CA GLU A 76 14.59 8.33 -8.58
C GLU A 76 13.37 8.54 -9.48
N LEU A 77 13.34 9.64 -10.23
CA LEU A 77 12.31 9.95 -11.21
C LEU A 77 12.80 9.65 -12.62
N PHE A 78 11.86 9.30 -13.49
CA PHE A 78 12.10 9.09 -14.90
C PHE A 78 10.94 9.66 -15.72
N GLU A 79 11.24 10.14 -16.92
CA GLU A 79 10.23 10.62 -17.87
C GLU A 79 9.72 9.46 -18.73
N HIS A 80 8.40 9.40 -18.92
CA HIS A 80 7.77 8.54 -19.92
C HIS A 80 6.42 9.14 -20.33
N GLN A 81 6.14 9.21 -21.63
CA GLN A 81 4.88 9.73 -22.19
C GLN A 81 4.53 11.17 -21.74
N GLY A 82 5.54 12.04 -21.61
CA GLY A 82 5.39 13.45 -21.25
C GLY A 82 5.14 13.67 -19.75
N LEU A 83 5.38 12.67 -18.91
CA LEU A 83 5.17 12.74 -17.46
C LEU A 83 6.40 12.20 -16.72
N TRP A 84 6.71 12.83 -15.60
CA TRP A 84 7.71 12.37 -14.64
C TRP A 84 7.08 11.42 -13.64
N HIS A 85 7.65 10.24 -13.54
CA HIS A 85 7.16 9.11 -12.75
C HIS A 85 8.18 8.69 -11.71
N SER A 86 7.72 7.94 -10.72
CA SER A 86 8.56 7.20 -9.79
C SER A 86 8.04 5.78 -9.70
N PHE A 87 8.92 4.78 -9.78
CA PHE A 87 8.54 3.37 -9.63
C PHE A 87 7.90 3.06 -8.28
N TRP A 88 8.06 3.95 -7.31
CA TRP A 88 7.56 3.87 -5.95
C TRP A 88 6.15 4.42 -5.77
N HIS A 89 5.62 5.12 -6.77
CA HIS A 89 4.35 5.85 -6.65
C HIS A 89 3.31 5.38 -7.67
N HIS A 90 2.05 5.53 -7.29
CA HIS A 90 0.94 5.47 -8.23
C HIS A 90 1.00 6.61 -9.26
N GLY A 91 0.38 6.39 -10.43
CA GLY A 91 0.34 7.39 -11.50
C GLY A 91 -0.25 8.75 -11.11
N ALA A 92 -1.02 8.82 -10.02
CA ALA A 92 -1.57 10.07 -9.46
C ALA A 92 -0.48 11.07 -9.00
N PHE A 93 0.76 10.63 -8.82
CA PHE A 93 1.90 11.48 -8.48
C PHE A 93 2.72 11.92 -9.70
N SER A 94 2.24 11.62 -10.91
CA SER A 94 2.98 11.91 -12.14
C SER A 94 2.58 13.27 -12.71
N TYR A 95 3.56 14.10 -13.02
CA TYR A 95 3.34 15.45 -13.55
C TYR A 95 4.26 15.72 -14.75
N PRO A 96 3.88 16.63 -15.67
CA PRO A 96 4.74 16.98 -16.82
C PRO A 96 6.08 17.63 -16.43
N ASP A 97 6.13 18.24 -15.25
CA ASP A 97 7.32 18.87 -14.71
C ASP A 97 7.95 18.02 -13.59
N MET A 98 9.27 17.83 -13.64
CA MET A 98 10.01 16.99 -12.70
C MET A 98 9.99 17.57 -11.29
N GLU A 99 10.19 18.88 -11.17
CA GLU A 99 10.25 19.55 -9.87
C GLU A 99 8.89 19.50 -9.19
N GLN A 100 7.80 19.70 -9.95
CA GLN A 100 6.44 19.55 -9.49
C GLN A 100 6.15 18.12 -9.02
N ALA A 101 6.52 17.10 -9.81
CA ALA A 101 6.33 15.71 -9.44
C ALA A 101 7.08 15.37 -8.14
N LEU A 102 8.36 15.72 -8.07
CA LEU A 102 9.21 15.49 -6.91
C LEU A 102 8.70 16.22 -5.67
N ALA A 103 8.29 17.49 -5.82
CA ALA A 103 7.72 18.28 -4.74
C ALA A 103 6.43 17.66 -4.20
N GLY A 104 5.53 17.20 -5.08
CA GLY A 104 4.29 16.52 -4.70
C GLY A 104 4.54 15.22 -3.94
N MET A 105 5.45 14.37 -4.44
CA MET A 105 5.88 13.13 -3.76
C MET A 105 6.46 13.43 -2.38
N ASN A 106 7.39 14.39 -2.29
CA ASN A 106 8.03 14.75 -1.03
C ASN A 106 7.10 15.49 -0.06
N GLN A 107 6.06 16.18 -0.55
CA GLN A 107 5.03 16.77 0.31
C GLN A 107 4.16 15.68 0.93
N ALA A 108 3.72 14.69 0.15
CA ALA A 108 2.94 13.57 0.66
C ALA A 108 3.76 12.71 1.63
N TYR A 109 5.02 12.45 1.31
CA TYR A 109 5.97 11.77 2.18
C TYR A 109 6.15 12.48 3.52
N ARG A 110 6.42 13.79 3.53
CA ARG A 110 6.57 14.57 4.79
C ARG A 110 5.29 14.57 5.61
N ARG A 111 4.13 14.66 4.96
CA ARG A 111 2.83 14.55 5.64
C ARG A 111 2.68 13.18 6.30
N ALA A 112 3.04 12.11 5.61
CA ALA A 112 2.99 10.76 6.15
C ALA A 112 3.95 10.55 7.31
N GLN A 113 5.20 11.01 7.19
CA GLN A 113 6.19 10.96 8.25
C GLN A 113 5.70 11.72 9.50
N GLY A 114 5.18 12.93 9.34
CA GLY A 114 4.63 13.71 10.45
C GLY A 114 3.40 13.04 11.11
N PHE A 115 2.49 12.51 10.30
CA PHE A 115 1.30 11.79 10.78
C PHE A 115 1.66 10.47 11.49
N LEU A 116 2.75 9.81 11.09
CA LEU A 116 3.17 8.54 11.63
C LEU A 116 3.46 8.60 13.14
N LEU A 117 3.99 9.72 13.61
CA LEU A 117 4.32 9.93 15.03
C LEU A 117 3.08 9.97 15.93
N SER A 118 1.92 10.33 15.37
CA SER A 118 0.66 10.41 16.11
C SER A 118 -0.32 9.29 15.75
N ALA A 119 -0.02 8.50 14.71
CA ALA A 119 -0.79 7.34 14.31
C ALA A 119 -0.78 6.25 15.41
N ASN A 120 -1.95 5.69 15.71
CA ASN A 120 -2.10 4.53 16.61
C ASN A 120 -2.75 3.32 15.91
N ARG A 121 -3.12 3.47 14.63
CA ARG A 121 -3.58 2.38 13.76
C ARG A 121 -2.85 2.45 12.43
N LEU A 122 -2.22 1.34 12.04
CA LEU A 122 -1.66 1.14 10.71
C LEU A 122 -2.49 0.11 9.95
N ILE A 123 -3.27 0.54 8.96
CA ILE A 123 -4.13 -0.36 8.17
C ILE A 123 -3.42 -0.70 6.86
N LEU A 124 -3.08 -1.97 6.66
CA LEU A 124 -2.44 -2.46 5.44
C LEU A 124 -3.42 -3.33 4.65
N THR A 125 -3.82 -2.87 3.47
CA THR A 125 -4.77 -3.59 2.61
C THR A 125 -4.07 -4.19 1.39
N LEU A 126 -3.69 -5.46 1.51
CA LEU A 126 -2.95 -6.19 0.49
C LEU A 126 -3.85 -6.52 -0.72
N GLY A 127 -3.39 -6.17 -1.92
CA GLY A 127 -4.12 -6.35 -3.18
C GLY A 127 -3.78 -7.66 -3.88
N THR A 128 -2.50 -7.96 -4.05
CA THR A 128 -2.03 -9.13 -4.80
C THR A 128 -0.63 -9.57 -4.33
N ALA A 129 -0.34 -10.86 -4.36
CA ALA A 129 1.00 -11.39 -4.17
C ALA A 129 1.88 -11.28 -5.43
N PHE A 130 1.33 -10.82 -6.56
CA PHE A 130 2.11 -10.59 -7.78
C PHE A 130 2.91 -9.29 -7.68
N VAL A 131 4.18 -9.37 -8.07
CA VAL A 131 5.10 -8.24 -8.19
C VAL A 131 5.60 -8.11 -9.62
N PHE A 132 6.02 -6.90 -9.96
CA PHE A 132 6.81 -6.62 -11.16
C PHE A 132 8.20 -6.22 -10.70
N VAL A 133 9.21 -6.88 -11.23
CA VAL A 133 10.61 -6.64 -10.92
C VAL A 133 11.25 -5.97 -12.12
N ASN A 134 11.82 -4.77 -11.92
CA ASN A 134 12.56 -4.09 -12.97
C ASN A 134 13.82 -4.93 -13.30
N ARG A 135 13.97 -5.31 -14.58
CA ARG A 135 15.05 -6.22 -15.01
C ARG A 135 16.44 -5.60 -14.96
N GLN A 136 16.53 -4.28 -15.01
CA GLN A 136 17.81 -3.57 -14.94
C GLN A 136 18.31 -3.46 -13.50
N THR A 137 17.40 -3.16 -12.56
CA THR A 137 17.77 -2.91 -11.16
C THR A 137 17.56 -4.10 -10.23
N GLY A 138 16.76 -5.09 -10.64
CA GLY A 138 16.32 -6.19 -9.79
C GLY A 138 15.30 -5.77 -8.71
N ALA A 139 14.87 -4.51 -8.70
CA ALA A 139 13.97 -3.98 -7.68
C ALA A 139 12.50 -4.27 -8.01
N VAL A 140 11.70 -4.56 -6.98
CA VAL A 140 10.24 -4.57 -7.11
C VAL A 140 9.74 -3.14 -7.31
N VAL A 141 8.83 -2.94 -8.27
CA VAL A 141 8.21 -1.63 -8.52
C VAL A 141 6.74 -1.63 -8.09
N ALA A 142 6.27 -0.51 -7.55
CA ALA A 142 4.87 -0.31 -7.20
C ALA A 142 3.99 -0.12 -8.43
N ASN A 143 4.52 0.56 -9.45
CA ASN A 143 3.82 0.84 -10.69
C ASN A 143 4.80 0.82 -11.88
N CYS A 144 4.42 0.17 -12.98
CA CYS A 144 5.24 0.10 -14.19
C CYS A 144 5.04 1.32 -15.13
N HIS A 145 4.09 2.21 -14.84
CA HIS A 145 3.82 3.45 -15.58
C HIS A 145 3.66 3.26 -17.10
N LYS A 146 3.03 2.14 -17.50
CA LYS A 146 2.85 1.77 -18.92
C LYS A 146 4.15 1.68 -19.74
N LEU A 147 5.30 1.48 -19.08
CA LEU A 147 6.54 1.12 -19.76
C LEU A 147 6.40 -0.25 -20.44
N PRO A 148 7.24 -0.55 -21.46
CA PRO A 148 7.23 -1.85 -22.13
C PRO A 148 7.37 -3.01 -21.14
N GLY A 149 6.47 -3.99 -21.23
CA GLY A 149 6.47 -5.14 -20.34
C GLY A 149 7.77 -5.97 -20.38
N SER A 150 8.55 -5.87 -21.47
CA SER A 150 9.86 -6.51 -21.60
C SER A 150 10.90 -6.02 -20.58
N GLN A 151 10.66 -4.86 -19.94
CA GLN A 151 11.50 -4.30 -18.89
C GLN A 151 11.23 -4.90 -17.50
N PHE A 152 10.16 -5.70 -17.35
CA PHE A 152 9.75 -6.22 -16.05
C PHE A 152 9.55 -7.73 -16.07
N ASP A 153 10.10 -8.39 -15.06
CA ASP A 153 9.76 -9.77 -14.77
C ASP A 153 8.58 -9.80 -13.81
N ARG A 154 7.52 -10.47 -14.21
CA ARG A 154 6.35 -10.66 -13.37
C ARG A 154 6.46 -11.99 -12.65
N ARG A 155 6.31 -11.98 -11.32
CA ARG A 155 6.30 -13.21 -10.51
C ARG A 155 5.37 -13.08 -9.31
N ARG A 156 4.99 -14.21 -8.73
CA ARG A 156 4.20 -14.28 -7.50
C ARG A 156 5.14 -14.49 -6.32
N LEU A 157 4.98 -13.70 -5.27
CA LEU A 157 5.66 -13.89 -4.00
C LEU A 157 5.12 -15.17 -3.33
N SER A 158 6.02 -15.92 -2.72
CA SER A 158 5.68 -16.97 -1.76
C SER A 158 5.28 -16.36 -0.41
N VAL A 159 4.57 -17.14 0.42
CA VAL A 159 4.24 -16.76 1.81
C VAL A 159 5.50 -16.35 2.58
N ARG A 160 6.59 -17.10 2.42
CA ARG A 160 7.88 -16.80 3.07
C ARG A 160 8.43 -15.43 2.64
N GLU A 161 8.34 -15.09 1.36
CA GLU A 161 8.78 -13.77 0.87
C GLU A 161 7.88 -12.64 1.36
N ILE A 162 6.57 -12.88 1.51
CA ILE A 162 5.62 -11.90 2.06
C ILE A 162 5.95 -11.61 3.52
N ILE A 163 6.15 -12.66 4.33
CA ILE A 163 6.58 -12.53 5.72
C ILE A 163 7.92 -11.82 5.79
N ALA A 164 8.91 -12.25 5.00
CA ALA A 164 10.24 -11.64 4.99
C ALA A 164 10.23 -10.16 4.56
N ALA A 165 9.25 -9.73 3.77
CA ALA A 165 9.08 -8.33 3.41
C ALA A 165 8.41 -7.50 4.52
N LEU A 166 7.33 -8.00 5.12
CA LEU A 166 6.52 -7.21 6.06
C LEU A 166 7.00 -7.30 7.51
N GLU A 167 7.49 -8.46 7.96
CA GLU A 167 7.84 -8.68 9.36
C GLU A 167 8.92 -7.72 9.86
N PRO A 168 10.06 -7.51 9.17
CA PRO A 168 11.12 -6.65 9.68
C PRO A 168 10.63 -5.21 9.94
N VAL A 169 9.92 -4.64 8.96
CA VAL A 169 9.40 -3.27 9.08
C VAL A 169 8.32 -3.17 10.15
N LEU A 170 7.43 -4.15 10.27
CA LEU A 170 6.40 -4.15 11.31
C LEU A 170 6.99 -4.32 12.72
N GLN A 171 8.04 -5.11 12.89
CA GLN A 171 8.76 -5.21 14.16
C GLN A 171 9.44 -3.90 14.52
N GLU A 172 10.07 -3.22 13.55
CA GLU A 172 10.67 -1.91 13.77
C GLU A 172 9.62 -0.87 14.17
N PHE A 173 8.45 -0.88 13.53
CA PHE A 173 7.30 -0.08 13.92
C PHE A 173 6.88 -0.35 15.36
N LYS A 174 6.76 -1.63 15.75
CA LYS A 174 6.38 -2.02 17.11
C LYS A 174 7.40 -1.56 18.15
N LEU A 175 8.70 -1.57 17.81
CA LEU A 175 9.77 -1.12 18.69
C LEU A 175 9.77 0.41 18.86
N ARG A 176 9.60 1.17 17.77
CA ARG A 176 9.67 2.64 17.79
C ARG A 176 8.34 3.30 18.20
N LEU A 177 7.21 2.69 17.86
CA LEU A 177 5.85 3.20 18.09
C LEU A 177 5.00 2.10 18.77
N PRO A 178 5.23 1.81 20.06
CA PRO A 178 4.60 0.68 20.75
C PRO A 178 3.07 0.80 20.89
N ALA A 179 2.51 2.00 20.73
CA ALA A 179 1.07 2.24 20.72
C ALA A 179 0.41 2.01 19.34
N LEU A 180 1.22 1.84 18.28
CA LEU A 180 0.73 1.61 16.92
C LEU A 180 0.32 0.15 16.75
N GLU A 181 -0.96 -0.09 16.51
CA GLU A 181 -1.47 -1.42 16.18
C GLU A 181 -1.63 -1.58 14.67
N ALA A 182 -0.98 -2.59 14.09
CA ALA A 182 -1.10 -2.91 12.67
C ALA A 182 -2.30 -3.84 12.41
N ILE A 183 -3.14 -3.46 11.47
CA ILE A 183 -4.32 -4.21 11.00
C ILE A 183 -4.06 -4.61 9.55
N LEU A 184 -3.82 -5.89 9.31
CA LEU A 184 -3.64 -6.43 7.96
C LEU A 184 -4.98 -6.91 7.41
N THR A 185 -5.28 -6.53 6.18
CA THR A 185 -6.47 -6.95 5.45
C THR A 185 -6.13 -7.32 4.02
N VAL A 186 -6.99 -8.12 3.39
CA VAL A 186 -6.85 -8.49 1.97
C VAL A 186 -8.02 -7.91 1.19
N SER A 187 -7.69 -7.21 0.10
CA SER A 187 -8.68 -6.61 -0.79
C SER A 187 -9.61 -7.67 -1.39
N PRO A 188 -10.94 -7.47 -1.41
CA PRO A 188 -11.88 -8.38 -2.06
C PRO A 188 -11.88 -8.24 -3.59
N VAL A 189 -11.20 -7.22 -4.14
CA VAL A 189 -11.14 -6.97 -5.59
C VAL A 189 -10.44 -8.13 -6.28
N ARG A 190 -11.11 -8.68 -7.31
CA ARG A 190 -10.61 -9.80 -8.11
C ARG A 190 -9.76 -9.30 -9.28
N HIS A 191 -8.54 -9.80 -9.39
CA HIS A 191 -7.67 -9.58 -10.55
C HIS A 191 -7.95 -10.63 -11.63
N ILE A 192 -9.10 -10.51 -12.31
CA ILE A 192 -9.61 -11.53 -13.25
C ILE A 192 -8.72 -11.70 -14.48
N ARG A 193 -7.93 -10.66 -14.82
CA ARG A 193 -6.96 -10.70 -15.94
C ARG A 193 -5.97 -11.87 -15.85
N ASP A 194 -5.75 -12.39 -14.64
CA ASP A 194 -4.82 -13.49 -14.36
C ASP A 194 -5.50 -14.87 -14.33
N GLY A 195 -6.81 -14.92 -14.51
CA GLY A 195 -7.62 -16.10 -14.27
C GLY A 195 -8.02 -16.25 -12.80
N LEU A 196 -9.18 -16.88 -12.58
CA LEU A 196 -9.78 -17.01 -11.24
C LEU A 196 -8.90 -17.84 -10.29
N VAL A 197 -8.24 -18.88 -10.79
CA VAL A 197 -7.37 -19.77 -10.00
C VAL A 197 -6.15 -19.01 -9.46
N GLU A 198 -5.45 -18.27 -10.32
CA GLU A 198 -4.27 -17.52 -9.90
C GLU A 198 -4.63 -16.34 -8.98
N ASN A 199 -5.78 -15.70 -9.20
CA ASN A 199 -6.31 -14.73 -8.24
C ASN A 199 -6.55 -15.36 -6.86
N GLN A 200 -7.22 -16.52 -6.80
CA GLN A 200 -7.47 -17.21 -5.52
C GLN A 200 -6.16 -17.61 -4.82
N ARG A 201 -5.20 -18.17 -5.56
CA ARG A 201 -3.86 -18.53 -5.03
C ARG A 201 -3.08 -17.32 -4.54
N SER A 202 -3.19 -16.19 -5.24
CA SER A 202 -2.62 -14.91 -4.82
C SER A 202 -3.22 -14.44 -3.49
N LYS A 203 -4.55 -14.44 -3.36
CA LYS A 203 -5.23 -14.03 -2.12
C LYS A 203 -4.95 -14.97 -0.95
N ALA A 204 -4.89 -16.28 -1.20
CA ALA A 204 -4.51 -17.26 -0.19
C ALA A 204 -3.10 -16.98 0.36
N ALA A 205 -2.13 -16.68 -0.51
CA ALA A 205 -0.77 -16.34 -0.07
C ALA A 205 -0.69 -15.05 0.76
N LEU A 206 -1.66 -14.13 0.64
CA LEU A 206 -1.73 -12.91 1.46
C LEU A 206 -2.41 -13.13 2.82
N LEU A 207 -3.15 -14.22 2.97
CA LEU A 207 -3.88 -14.57 4.20
C LEU A 207 -3.10 -15.54 5.11
N LEU A 208 -2.12 -16.23 4.55
CA LEU A 208 -1.24 -17.20 5.21
C LEU A 208 0.07 -16.55 5.62
#